data_AF-A0A935MRM0-F1
#
_entry.id   AF-A0A935MRM0-F1
#
_cell.length_a   1.000
_cell.length_b   1.000
_cell.length_c   1.000
_cell.angle_alpha   90.00
_cell.angle_beta   90.00
_cell.angle_gamma   90.00
#
_symmetry.space_group_name_H-M   'P 1'
#
loop_
_entity.id
_entity.type
_entity.pdbx_description
1 polymer ?
#
loop_
_entity_poly.entity_id
_entity_poly.type
_entity_poly.pdbx_seq_one_letter_code
_entity_poly.pdbx_strand_id
1 'polypeptide(L)' 'MKLHHVVGNYEVIFPDFDAAACRASMVVWRRSETEEFTTHCMYDFQLARQWGAWKISGITQKVLWSEGVSSIHKGPKA' A
#
# COMPACT_ATOMS: atom_id res chain seq x y z
N MET A 1 -10.09 -15.54 -3.87
CA MET A 1 -8.85 -15.05 -3.24
C MET A 1 -9.23 -14.04 -2.16
N LYS A 2 -8.75 -14.23 -0.94
CA LYS A 2 -8.87 -13.26 0.17
C LYS A 2 -7.65 -12.34 0.13
N LEU A 3 -7.88 -11.04 0.33
CA LEU A 3 -6.85 -10.00 0.34
C LEU A 3 -7.13 -9.05 1.49
N HIS A 4 -6.23 -8.95 2.45
CA HIS A 4 -6.30 -7.98 3.54
C HIS A 4 -5.09 -7.06 3.50
N HIS A 5 -5.36 -5.75 3.52
CA HIS A 5 -4.34 -4.73 3.76
C HIS A 5 -4.47 -4.30 5.21
N VAL A 6 -3.48 -4.63 6.03
CA VAL A 6 -3.37 -4.12 7.40
C VAL A 6 -2.33 -3.01 7.35
N VAL A 7 -2.75 -1.79 7.62
CA VAL A 7 -1.92 -0.60 7.49
C VAL A 7 -1.92 0.17 8.81
N GLY A 8 -0.77 0.73 9.16
CA GLY A 8 -0.58 1.46 10.38
C GLY A 8 0.71 2.28 10.37
N ASN A 9 1.01 2.90 11.51
CA ASN A 9 2.19 3.75 11.72
C ASN A 9 2.26 4.86 10.67
N TYR A 10 1.18 5.64 10.58
CA TYR A 10 1.08 6.75 9.64
C TYR A 10 1.95 7.92 10.09
N GLU A 11 2.84 8.34 9.20
CA GLU A 11 3.60 9.57 9.32
C GLU A 11 3.11 10.51 8.22
N VAL A 12 2.39 11.57 8.60
CA VAL A 12 1.79 12.51 7.66
C VAL A 12 2.46 13.87 7.79
N ILE A 13 2.90 14.41 6.65
CA ILE A 13 3.40 15.78 6.53
C ILE A 13 2.53 16.55 5.54
N PHE A 14 2.32 17.84 5.79
CA PHE A 14 1.59 18.75 4.93
C PHE A 14 2.54 19.84 4.43
N PRO A 15 3.13 19.68 3.22
CA PRO A 15 3.98 20.71 2.64
C PRO A 15 3.24 22.04 2.40
N ASP A 16 1.94 21.98 2.08
CA ASP A 16 1.04 23.12 1.91
C ASP A 16 -0.43 22.74 2.17
N PHE A 17 -1.38 23.62 1.82
CA PHE A 17 -2.83 23.42 2.06
C PHE A 17 -3.48 22.36 1.18
N ASP A 18 -2.94 22.11 -0.01
CA ASP A 18 -3.50 21.24 -1.04
C ASP A 18 -2.60 20.02 -1.35
N ALA A 19 -1.47 19.88 -0.66
CA ALA A 19 -0.58 18.73 -0.76
C ALA A 19 -0.30 18.10 0.62
N ALA A 20 -0.18 16.78 0.64
CA ALA A 20 0.33 16.03 1.78
C ALA A 20 1.19 14.86 1.30
N ALA A 21 2.13 14.43 2.13
CA ALA A 21 2.82 13.17 1.95
C ALA A 21 2.57 12.29 3.18
N CYS A 22 2.30 11.01 2.95
CA CYS A 22 2.03 10.05 4.00
C CYS A 22 2.92 8.83 3.82
N ARG A 23 3.75 8.54 4.81
CA ARG A 23 4.43 7.25 4.91
C ARG A 23 3.62 6.33 5.83
N ALA A 24 3.49 5.06 5.46
CA ALA A 24 2.81 4.07 6.28
C ALA A 24 3.47 2.71 6.17
N SER A 25 3.45 1.95 7.27
CA SER A 25 3.79 0.54 7.28
C SER A 25 2.58 -0.30 6.91
N MET A 26 2.77 -1.37 6.13
CA MET A 26 1.68 -2.22 5.68
C MET A 26 2.08 -3.69 5.64
N VAL A 27 1.15 -4.55 6.06
CA VAL A 27 1.16 -5.98 5.78
C VAL A 27 0.02 -6.29 4.81
N VAL A 28 0.37 -6.88 3.67
CA VAL A 28 -0.57 -7.34 2.65
C VAL A 28 -0.64 -8.85 2.70
N TRP A 29 -1.76 -9.36 3.20
CA TRP A 29 -2.01 -10.78 3.33
C TRP A 29 -2.92 -11.27 2.20
N ARG A 30 -2.49 -12.30 1.49
CA ARG A 30 -3.23 -12.94 0.39
C ARG A 30 -3.42 -14.41 0.69
N ARG A 31 -4.62 -14.91 0.45
CA ARG A 31 -4.93 -16.34 0.63
C ARG A 31 -5.89 -16.86 -0.42
N SER A 32 -5.53 -17.98 -1.06
CA SER A 32 -6.44 -18.80 -1.86
C SER A 32 -6.96 -19.97 -1.00
N GLU A 33 -7.53 -20.99 -1.61
CA GLU A 33 -7.91 -22.21 -0.88
C GLU A 33 -6.68 -23.03 -0.45
N THR A 34 -5.60 -22.95 -1.23
CA THR A 34 -4.42 -23.81 -1.10
C THR A 34 -3.11 -23.07 -0.86
N GLU A 35 -3.07 -21.76 -1.11
CA GLU A 35 -1.86 -20.94 -1.04
C GLU A 35 -2.07 -19.72 -0.16
N GLU A 36 -0.98 -19.26 0.45
CA GLU A 36 -0.91 -18.04 1.23
C GLU A 36 0.35 -17.26 0.85
N PHE A 37 0.25 -15.93 0.87
CA PHE A 37 1.37 -15.03 0.61
C PHE A 37 1.21 -13.74 1.40
N THR A 38 2.23 -13.40 2.16
CA THR A 38 2.28 -12.20 3.00
C THR A 38 3.40 -11.30 2.51
N THR A 39 3.11 -10.01 2.35
CA THR A 39 4.08 -8.98 2.00
C THR A 39 4.10 -7.95 3.10
N HIS A 40 5.27 -7.65 3.66
CA HIS A 40 5.46 -6.44 4.46
C HIS A 40 6.13 -5.37 3.61
N CYS A 41 5.56 -4.17 3.60
CA CYS A 41 6.06 -3.06 2.80
C CYS A 41 5.88 -1.73 3.52
N MET A 42 6.67 -0.74 3.10
CA MET A 42 6.41 0.66 3.35
C MET A 42 5.73 1.26 2.12
N TYR A 43 4.68 2.04 2.34
CA TYR A 43 4.11 2.90 1.31
C TYR A 43 4.50 4.34 1.57
N ASP A 44 4.96 5.02 0.53
CA ASP A 44 5.05 6.46 0.47
C ASP A 44 3.94 6.95 -0.48
N PHE A 45 2.92 7.60 0.08
CA PHE A 45 1.82 8.21 -0.66
C PHE A 45 2.09 9.71 -0.84
N GLN A 46 1.88 10.18 -2.06
CA GLN A 46 1.68 11.58 -2.36
C GLN A 46 0.18 11.84 -2.47
N LEU A 47 -0.30 12.86 -1.79
CA LEU A 47 -1.71 13.23 -1.71
C LEU A 47 -1.90 14.64 -2.25
N ALA A 48 -2.91 14.83 -3.08
CA ALA A 48 -3.36 16.13 -3.56
C ALA A 48 -4.81 16.35 -3.15
N ARG A 49 -5.14 17.54 -2.69
CA ARG A 49 -6.51 17.94 -2.39
C ARG A 49 -7.18 18.40 -3.69
N GLN A 50 -8.24 17.73 -4.06
CA GLN A 50 -9.03 18.03 -5.25
C GLN A 50 -10.50 18.11 -4.87
N TRP A 51 -11.12 19.26 -5.17
CA TRP A 51 -12.53 19.53 -4.86
C TRP A 51 -12.89 19.25 -3.39
N GLY A 52 -12.00 19.66 -2.48
CA GLY A 52 -12.19 19.50 -1.04
C GLY A 52 -11.85 18.12 -0.48
N ALA A 53 -11.54 17.12 -1.32
CA ALA A 53 -11.19 15.76 -0.91
C ALA A 53 -9.72 15.44 -1.19
N TRP A 54 -9.09 14.65 -0.31
CA TRP A 54 -7.74 14.14 -0.56
C TRP A 54 -7.78 12.97 -1.55
N LYS A 55 -6.88 13.01 -2.53
CA LYS A 55 -6.68 11.97 -3.55
C LYS A 55 -5.23 11.53 -3.55
N ILE A 56 -4.98 10.25 -3.81
CA ILE A 56 -3.63 9.75 -4.03
C ILE A 56 -3.18 10.24 -5.41
N SER A 57 -2.18 11.11 -5.45
CA SER A 57 -1.55 11.62 -6.67
C SER A 57 -0.30 10.83 -7.06
N GLY A 58 0.31 10.11 -6.10
CA GLY A 58 1.46 9.26 -6.33
C GLY A 58 1.58 8.18 -5.26
N ILE A 59 2.13 7.03 -5.64
CA ILE A 59 2.28 5.88 -4.76
C ILE A 59 3.60 5.17 -5.06
N THR A 60 4.44 5.03 -4.05
CA THR A 60 5.63 4.19 -4.10
C THR A 60 5.50 3.11 -3.05
N GLN A 61 5.66 1.86 -3.46
CA GLN A 61 5.69 0.72 -2.55
C GLN A 61 7.13 0.18 -2.45
N LYS A 62 7.67 0.16 -1.23
CA LYS A 62 8.94 -0.49 -0.93
C LYS A 62 8.68 -1.79 -0.18
N VAL A 63 8.82 -2.92 -0.86
CA VAL A 63 8.74 -4.24 -0.22
C VAL A 63 9.94 -4.43 0.70
N LEU A 64 9.69 -4.80 1.96
CA LEU A 64 10.72 -5.08 2.95
C LEU A 64 10.98 -6.58 3.05
N TRP A 65 9.90 -7.37 3.08
CA TRP A 65 9.99 -8.83 3.00
C TRP A 65 8.70 -9.42 2.42
N SER A 66 8.78 -10.67 1.96
CA SER A 66 7.63 -11.46 1.57
C SER A 66 7.83 -12.93 1.93
N GLU A 67 6.74 -13.63 2.20
CA GLU A 67 6.74 -15.05 2.56
C GLU A 67 5.53 -15.76 1.93
N GLY A 68 5.71 -17.03 1.60
CA GLY A 68 4.67 -17.88 1.02
C GLY A 68 4.81 -18.04 -0.49
N VAL A 69 3.71 -18.45 -1.14
CA VAL A 69 3.74 -18.82 -2.56
C VAL A 69 3.50 -17.58 -3.42
N SER A 70 4.56 -17.07 -4.05
CA SER A 70 4.51 -15.84 -4.85
C SER A 70 3.66 -15.95 -6.14
N SER A 71 3.29 -17.16 -6.56
CA SER A 71 2.39 -17.43 -7.71
C SER A 71 1.02 -16.77 -7.57
N ILE A 72 0.55 -16.55 -6.33
CA ILE A 72 -0.70 -15.83 -6.04
C ILE A 72 -0.57 -14.32 -6.31
N HIS A 73 0.66 -13.80 -6.35
CA HIS A 73 0.95 -12.42 -6.72
C HIS A 73 0.95 -12.27 -8.26
N LYS A 74 -0.24 -12.41 -8.87
CA LYS A 74 -0.45 -11.99 -10.26
C LYS A 74 -0.74 -10.50 -10.25
N GLY A 75 0.30 -9.69 -10.51
CA GLY A 75 0.12 -8.26 -10.78
C GLY A 75 -0.83 -8.02 -11.97
N PRO A 76 -1.21 -6.77 -12.25
CA PRO A 76 -1.93 -6.45 -13.48
C PRO A 76 -1.15 -7.03 -14.66
N LYS A 77 -1.81 -7.80 -15.53
CA LYS A 77 -1.22 -8.09 -16.84
C LYS A 77 -1.06 -6.74 -17.55
N ALA A 78 0.15 -6.47 -18.01
CA ALA A 78 0.42 -5.34 -18.90
C ALA A 78 -0.41 -5.44 -20.18
#